data_AF-A0A1G1HAU1-F1
#
_entry.id   AF-A0A1G1HAU1-F1
#
_cell.length_a   1.000
_cell.length_b   1.000
_cell.length_c   1.000
_cell.angle_alpha   90.00
_cell.angle_beta   90.00
_cell.angle_gamma   90.00
#
_symmetry.space_group_name_H-M   'P 1'
#
loop_
_entity.id
_entity.type
_entity.pdbx_description
1 polymer ?
#
loop_
_entity_poly.entity_id
_entity_poly.type
_entity_poly.pdbx_seq_one_letter_code
_entity_poly.pdbx_strand_id
1 'polypeptide(L)'
;MKKSLVLSVAVFLALCIAFLGTLVFAAGKMEGKTGEALFKEHCEICHPDGGNIMDPQKTLHRKELAAHGITKPEGIVNKMRNPGPGMTKFDEKTIPDADAKKIAEYILETFK
;
A
#
# COMPACT_ATOMS: atom_id res chain seq x y z
N MET A 1 32.23 -15.70 51.99
CA MET A 1 31.86 -14.32 51.58
C MET A 1 32.07 -14.09 50.09
N LYS A 2 33.30 -14.21 49.54
CA LYS A 2 33.61 -13.91 48.12
C LYS A 2 32.85 -14.78 47.09
N LYS A 3 32.69 -16.08 47.36
CA LYS A 3 31.98 -17.03 46.47
C LYS A 3 30.47 -16.79 46.38
N SER A 4 29.86 -16.31 47.48
CA SER A 4 28.42 -16.03 47.54
C SER A 4 28.07 -14.70 46.85
N LEU A 5 29.00 -13.74 46.84
CA LEU A 5 28.86 -12.48 46.10
C LEU A 5 28.94 -12.71 44.58
N VAL A 6 29.86 -13.58 44.13
CA VAL A 6 30.04 -13.91 42.70
C VAL A 6 28.83 -14.67 42.14
N LEU A 7 28.24 -15.59 42.91
CA LEU A 7 26.99 -16.26 42.50
C LEU A 7 25.82 -15.29 42.38
N SER A 8 25.72 -14.31 43.29
CA SER A 8 24.62 -13.34 43.29
C SER A 8 24.69 -12.37 42.10
N VAL A 9 25.90 -11.94 41.71
CA VAL A 9 26.13 -11.10 40.53
C VAL A 9 25.87 -11.84 39.21
N ALA A 10 26.25 -13.12 39.12
CA ALA A 10 26.02 -13.94 37.93
C ALA A 10 24.53 -14.22 37.69
N VAL A 11 23.75 -14.44 38.77
CA VAL A 11 22.29 -14.65 38.69
C VAL A 11 21.56 -13.37 38.29
N PHE A 12 21.97 -12.20 38.81
CA PHE A 12 21.40 -10.91 38.41
C PHE A 12 21.68 -10.56 36.95
N LEU A 13 22.89 -10.85 36.46
CA LEU A 13 23.26 -10.59 35.07
C LEU A 13 22.52 -11.52 34.08
N ALA A 14 22.33 -12.79 34.44
CA ALA A 14 21.54 -13.73 33.64
C ALA A 14 20.04 -13.35 33.60
N LEU A 15 19.50 -12.80 34.69
CA LEU A 15 18.10 -12.34 34.76
C LEU A 15 17.87 -11.07 33.92
N CYS A 16 18.85 -10.15 33.85
CA CYS A 16 18.78 -8.98 32.99
C CYS A 16 18.84 -9.34 31.49
N ILE A 17 19.64 -10.33 31.10
CA ILE A 17 19.75 -10.79 29.69
C ILE A 17 18.45 -11.49 29.25
N ALA A 18 17.80 -12.22 30.15
CA ALA A 18 16.50 -12.86 29.87
C ALA A 18 15.35 -11.85 29.74
N PHE A 19 15.43 -10.67 30.40
CA PHE A 19 14.40 -9.63 30.32
C PHE A 19 14.52 -8.71 29.09
N LEU A 20 15.72 -8.56 28.51
CA LEU A 20 15.90 -7.79 27.27
C LEU A 20 15.56 -8.57 25.99
N GLY A 21 15.48 -9.90 26.05
CA GLY A 21 15.24 -10.76 24.88
C GLY A 21 13.81 -10.74 24.32
N THR A 22 12.83 -10.18 25.04
CA THR A 22 11.40 -10.22 24.65
C THR A 22 10.89 -8.95 23.99
N LEU A 23 11.72 -7.91 23.82
CA LEU A 23 11.31 -6.62 23.22
C LEU A 23 11.56 -6.50 21.71
N VAL A 24 12.08 -7.55 21.05
CA VAL A 24 12.58 -7.45 19.65
C VAL A 24 11.62 -8.04 18.59
N PHE A 25 10.36 -8.31 18.91
CA PHE A 25 9.38 -8.79 17.92
C PHE A 25 8.06 -8.05 17.99
N ALA A 26 8.10 -6.76 17.69
CA ALA A 26 6.95 -6.03 17.19
C ALA A 26 7.40 -4.93 16.22
N ALA A 27 8.21 -5.30 15.22
CA ALA A 27 8.19 -4.56 13.96
C ALA A 27 6.84 -4.86 13.30
N GLY A 28 5.77 -4.26 13.82
CA GLY A 28 4.49 -4.22 13.14
C GLY A 28 4.79 -3.73 11.73
N LYS A 29 4.40 -4.51 10.71
CA LYS A 29 4.32 -3.98 9.36
C LYS A 29 3.56 -2.67 9.50
N MET A 30 4.18 -1.54 9.19
CA MET A 30 3.41 -0.34 8.92
C MET A 30 2.55 -0.69 7.72
N GLU A 31 1.33 -1.14 7.98
CA GLU A 31 0.34 -1.42 6.95
C GLU A 31 0.07 -0.08 6.30
N GLY A 32 0.72 0.16 5.15
CA GLY A 32 0.46 1.33 4.35
C GLY A 32 -1.02 1.41 3.97
N LYS A 33 -1.44 2.57 3.46
CA LYS A 33 -2.85 2.79 3.05
C LYS A 33 -3.34 1.66 2.13
N THR A 34 -4.63 1.33 2.27
CA THR A 34 -5.34 0.37 1.42
C THR A 34 -5.54 0.93 0.01
N GLY A 35 -5.80 0.06 -0.97
CA GLY A 35 -6.11 0.50 -2.34
C GLY A 35 -7.34 1.41 -2.41
N GLU A 36 -8.37 1.11 -1.62
CA GLU A 36 -9.56 1.97 -1.48
C GLU A 36 -9.22 3.36 -0.94
N ALA A 37 -8.44 3.44 0.16
CA ALA A 37 -8.09 4.72 0.75
C ALA A 37 -7.27 5.59 -0.22
N LEU A 38 -6.32 4.96 -0.92
CA LEU A 38 -5.53 5.62 -1.95
C LEU A 38 -6.38 6.07 -3.16
N PHE A 39 -7.36 5.26 -3.57
CA PHE A 39 -8.28 5.61 -4.64
C PHE A 39 -9.14 6.83 -4.27
N LYS A 40 -9.69 6.85 -3.06
CA LYS A 40 -10.47 7.99 -2.54
C LYS A 40 -9.65 9.28 -2.51
N GLU A 41 -8.37 9.18 -2.12
CA GLU A 41 -7.47 10.31 -2.02
C GLU A 41 -7.05 10.88 -3.39
N HIS A 42 -6.82 10.03 -4.39
CA HIS A 42 -6.17 10.45 -5.64
C HIS A 42 -7.03 10.35 -6.89
N CYS A 43 -8.10 9.54 -6.88
CA CYS A 43 -8.81 9.13 -8.10
C CYS A 43 -10.30 9.48 -8.08
N GLU A 44 -10.95 9.34 -6.93
CA GLU A 44 -12.41 9.41 -6.81
C GLU A 44 -13.01 10.74 -7.26
N ILE A 45 -12.30 11.86 -7.07
CA ILE A 45 -12.77 13.18 -7.52
C ILE A 45 -13.09 13.18 -9.02
N CYS A 46 -12.25 12.55 -9.84
CA CYS A 46 -12.47 12.46 -11.28
C CYS A 46 -13.23 11.19 -11.68
N HIS A 47 -13.15 10.15 -10.85
CA HIS A 47 -13.73 8.83 -11.10
C HIS A 47 -14.73 8.42 -10.00
N PRO A 48 -15.79 9.22 -9.74
CA PRO A 48 -16.78 8.87 -8.74
C PRO A 48 -17.53 7.61 -9.19
N ASP A 49 -17.69 6.66 -8.27
CA ASP A 49 -18.32 5.34 -8.52
C ASP A 49 -17.73 4.57 -9.72
N GLY A 50 -16.47 4.84 -10.07
CA GLY A 50 -15.80 4.23 -11.24
C GLY A 50 -16.15 4.89 -12.57
N GLY A 51 -16.93 5.99 -12.56
CA GLY A 51 -17.20 6.82 -13.72
C GLY A 51 -15.99 7.63 -14.18
N ASN A 52 -16.24 8.65 -14.99
CA ASN A 52 -15.21 9.62 -15.38
C ASN A 52 -15.88 10.95 -15.74
N ILE A 53 -15.66 11.98 -14.91
CA ILE A 53 -16.26 13.31 -15.11
C ILE A 53 -15.61 14.09 -16.26
N MET A 54 -14.37 13.73 -16.64
CA MET A 54 -13.62 14.39 -17.70
C MET A 54 -14.00 13.83 -19.09
N ASP A 55 -14.22 12.52 -19.17
CA ASP A 55 -14.64 11.82 -20.39
C ASP A 55 -15.55 10.64 -20.03
N PRO A 56 -16.89 10.78 -20.17
CA PRO A 56 -17.86 9.72 -19.83
C PRO A 56 -17.70 8.42 -20.60
N GLN A 57 -16.94 8.40 -21.70
CA GLN A 57 -16.65 7.17 -22.46
C GLN A 57 -15.43 6.41 -21.93
N LYS A 58 -14.67 6.99 -20.99
CA LYS A 58 -13.45 6.37 -20.43
C LYS A 58 -13.59 6.09 -18.93
N THR A 59 -14.56 5.26 -18.59
CA THR A 59 -14.82 4.85 -17.20
C THR A 59 -13.82 3.78 -16.72
N LEU A 60 -13.83 3.50 -15.42
CA LEU A 60 -13.04 2.44 -14.78
C LEU A 60 -13.79 1.11 -14.69
N HIS A 61 -15.00 1.01 -15.27
CA HIS A 61 -15.74 -0.24 -15.31
C HIS A 61 -15.01 -1.29 -16.16
N ARG A 62 -15.04 -2.54 -15.70
CA ARG A 62 -14.30 -3.66 -16.29
C ARG A 62 -14.50 -3.81 -17.80
N LYS A 63 -15.73 -3.63 -18.27
CA LYS A 63 -16.07 -3.71 -19.71
C LYS A 63 -15.31 -2.64 -20.51
N GLU A 64 -15.25 -1.42 -19.99
CA GLU A 64 -14.62 -0.28 -20.67
C GLU A 64 -13.09 -0.38 -20.62
N LEU A 65 -12.54 -0.76 -19.46
CA LEU A 65 -11.12 -1.07 -19.31
C LEU A 65 -10.68 -2.16 -20.29
N ALA A 66 -11.45 -3.25 -20.41
CA ALA A 66 -11.16 -4.35 -21.32
C ALA A 66 -11.25 -3.93 -22.79
N ALA A 67 -12.23 -3.09 -23.17
CA ALA A 67 -12.33 -2.52 -24.52
C ALA A 67 -11.09 -1.69 -24.89
N HIS A 68 -10.43 -1.10 -23.90
CA HIS A 68 -9.17 -0.35 -24.04
C HIS A 68 -7.92 -1.20 -23.78
N GLY A 69 -8.04 -2.53 -23.69
CA GLY A 69 -6.92 -3.46 -23.50
C GLY A 69 -6.35 -3.52 -22.08
N ILE A 70 -7.03 -2.93 -21.09
CA ILE A 70 -6.63 -2.92 -19.68
C ILE A 70 -7.37 -4.04 -18.94
N THR A 71 -6.70 -5.19 -18.78
CA THR A 71 -7.29 -6.38 -18.14
C THR A 71 -6.56 -6.82 -16.87
N LYS A 72 -5.43 -6.19 -16.57
CA LYS A 72 -4.56 -6.52 -15.44
C LYS A 72 -4.11 -5.25 -14.71
N PRO A 73 -3.73 -5.34 -13.42
CA PRO A 73 -3.30 -4.19 -12.63
C PRO A 73 -2.19 -3.37 -13.30
N GLU A 74 -1.25 -4.03 -14.00
CA GLU A 74 -0.13 -3.37 -14.65
C GLU A 74 -0.58 -2.38 -15.74
N GLY A 75 -1.71 -2.64 -16.40
CA GLY A 75 -2.29 -1.73 -17.38
C GLY A 75 -2.80 -0.43 -16.76
N ILE A 76 -3.39 -0.51 -15.56
CA ILE A 76 -3.84 0.67 -14.81
C ILE A 76 -2.62 1.43 -14.28
N VAL A 77 -1.63 0.74 -13.71
CA VAL A 77 -0.38 1.37 -13.25
C VAL A 77 0.29 2.12 -14.41
N ASN A 78 0.41 1.51 -15.59
CA ASN A 78 0.93 2.18 -16.77
C ASN A 78 0.11 3.42 -17.13
N LYS A 79 -1.23 3.35 -17.03
CA LYS A 79 -2.10 4.50 -17.28
C LYS A 79 -1.88 5.64 -16.29
N MET A 80 -1.62 5.34 -15.02
CA MET A 80 -1.25 6.36 -14.01
C MET A 80 0.08 7.04 -14.34
N ARG A 81 1.06 6.29 -14.87
CA ARG A 81 2.39 6.80 -15.28
C ARG A 81 2.33 7.58 -16.60
N ASN A 82 1.42 7.20 -17.49
CA ASN A 82 1.29 7.74 -18.85
C ASN A 82 -0.19 8.02 -19.19
N PRO A 83 -0.81 9.02 -18.54
CA PRO A 83 -2.22 9.32 -18.73
C PRO A 83 -2.50 9.95 -20.10
N GLY A 84 -3.76 9.89 -20.52
CA GLY A 84 -4.24 10.68 -21.65
C GLY A 84 -4.49 12.14 -21.27
N PRO A 85 -4.82 13.01 -22.25
CA PRO A 85 -5.19 14.40 -21.98
C PRO A 85 -6.31 14.49 -20.92
N GLY A 86 -6.15 15.41 -19.97
CA GLY A 86 -7.14 15.66 -18.91
C GLY A 86 -6.98 14.82 -17.64
N MET A 87 -6.08 13.82 -17.61
CA MET A 87 -5.75 13.07 -16.40
C MET A 87 -4.34 13.44 -15.91
N THR A 88 -4.22 13.74 -14.61
CA THR A 88 -2.94 14.04 -13.97
C THR A 88 -2.00 12.83 -14.02
N LYS A 89 -0.73 13.08 -14.32
CA LYS A 89 0.31 12.05 -14.26
C LYS A 89 0.72 11.83 -12.81
N PHE A 90 0.66 10.58 -12.36
CA PHE A 90 1.18 10.15 -11.07
C PHE A 90 2.52 9.46 -11.29
N ASP A 91 3.62 10.10 -10.92
CA ASP A 91 4.94 9.47 -10.95
C ASP A 91 5.20 8.62 -9.70
N GLU A 92 6.30 7.88 -9.67
CA GLU A 92 6.70 7.04 -8.53
C GLU A 92 6.96 7.84 -7.25
N LYS A 93 7.29 9.14 -7.38
CA LYS A 93 7.48 10.02 -6.22
C LYS A 93 6.15 10.41 -5.58
N THR A 94 5.11 10.57 -6.41
CA THR A 94 3.76 10.95 -5.99
C THR A 94 2.99 9.74 -5.47
N ILE A 95 3.01 8.64 -6.23
CA ILE A 95 2.40 7.37 -5.84
C ILE A 95 3.41 6.25 -6.13
N PRO A 96 4.10 5.70 -5.11
CA PRO A 96 5.03 4.59 -5.28
C PRO A 96 4.39 3.37 -5.93
N ASP A 97 5.16 2.54 -6.62
CA ASP A 97 4.64 1.38 -7.36
C ASP A 97 3.84 0.39 -6.51
N ALA A 98 4.25 0.19 -5.26
CA ALA A 98 3.52 -0.66 -4.33
C ALA A 98 2.09 -0.14 -4.06
N ASP A 99 1.92 1.18 -3.95
CA ASP A 99 0.63 1.81 -3.72
C ASP A 99 -0.18 1.94 -5.01
N ALA A 100 0.49 2.22 -6.14
CA ALA A 100 -0.15 2.20 -7.46
C ALA A 100 -0.75 0.82 -7.79
N LYS A 101 -0.04 -0.26 -7.42
CA LYS A 101 -0.54 -1.63 -7.58
C LYS A 101 -1.78 -1.89 -6.72
N LYS A 102 -1.80 -1.45 -5.46
CA LYS A 102 -3.00 -1.57 -4.59
C LYS A 102 -4.20 -0.83 -5.17
N ILE A 103 -4.00 0.39 -5.70
CA ILE A 103 -5.07 1.16 -6.37
C ILE A 103 -5.59 0.37 -7.58
N ALA A 104 -4.69 -0.15 -8.41
CA ALA A 104 -5.06 -0.90 -9.61
C ALA A 104 -5.84 -2.19 -9.30
N GLU A 105 -5.43 -2.93 -8.27
CA GLU A 105 -6.14 -4.11 -7.78
C GLU A 105 -7.54 -3.73 -7.27
N TYR A 106 -7.62 -2.69 -6.43
CA TYR A 106 -8.90 -2.18 -5.93
C TYR A 106 -9.87 -1.79 -7.06
N ILE A 107 -9.39 -1.08 -8.10
CA ILE A 107 -10.21 -0.69 -9.25
C ILE A 107 -10.81 -1.91 -9.95
N LEU A 108 -10.00 -2.94 -10.23
CA LEU A 108 -10.44 -4.13 -10.96
C LEU A 108 -11.39 -5.02 -10.13
N GLU A 109 -11.25 -5.01 -8.81
CA GLU A 109 -12.12 -5.76 -7.90
C GLU A 109 -13.48 -5.05 -7.70
N THR A 110 -13.47 -3.72 -7.66
CA THR A 110 -14.62 -2.90 -7.29
C THR A 110 -15.55 -2.60 -8.47
N PHE A 111 -15.00 -2.16 -9.62
CA PHE A 111 -15.79 -1.64 -10.74
C PHE A 111 -16.01 -2.70 -11.82
N LYS A 112 -16.96 -3.61 -11.57
CA LYS A 112 -17.30 -4.71 -12.47
C LYS A 112 -18.03 -4.28 -13.73
#